data_AF-A0A382TWM9-F1
#
_entry.id   AF-A0A382TWM9-F1
#
_cell.length_a   1.000
_cell.length_b   1.000
_cell.length_c   1.000
_cell.angle_alpha   90.00
_cell.angle_beta   90.00
_cell.angle_gamma   90.00
#
_symmetry.space_group_name_H-M   'P 1'
#
loop_
_entity.id
_entity.type
_entity.pdbx_description
1 polymer ?
#
loop_
_entity_poly.entity_id
_entity_poly.type
_entity_poly.pdbx_seq_one_letter_code
_entity_poly.pdbx_strand_id
1 'polypeptide(L)'
;VNLRGLPEWLIRKYLSEIGAIEADPSERPAMRAQGWSVSWTTQRVPIAGSSGLGLTQFDIVFEGDADLLPEVEERFMKKAQRGGG
;
A
#
# COMPACT_ATOMS: atom_id res chain seq x y z
N VAL A 1 2.62 -6.65 -2.04
CA VAL A 1 2.39 -6.02 -3.37
C VAL A 1 3.24 -4.77 -3.52
N ASN A 2 3.78 -4.51 -4.73
CA ASN A 2 4.61 -3.33 -4.98
C ASN A 2 3.85 -2.33 -5.88
N LEU A 3 3.75 -1.08 -5.44
CA LEU A 3 3.08 0.00 -6.17
C LEU A 3 4.07 1.12 -6.52
N ARG A 4 3.91 1.73 -7.70
CA ARG A 4 4.75 2.86 -8.15
C ARG A 4 3.85 4.01 -8.56
N GLY A 5 4.33 5.24 -8.35
CA GLY A 5 3.60 6.45 -8.79
C GLY A 5 2.33 6.78 -7.99
N LEU A 6 2.04 6.03 -6.93
CA LEU A 6 0.95 6.33 -6.00
C LEU A 6 1.50 7.07 -4.77
N PRO A 7 0.94 8.23 -4.40
CA PRO A 7 1.36 8.94 -3.21
C PRO A 7 0.84 8.26 -1.94
N GLU A 8 1.57 8.37 -0.84
CA GLU A 8 1.25 7.68 0.44
C GLU A 8 -0.15 8.03 0.96
N TRP A 9 -0.57 9.29 0.84
CA TRP A 9 -1.90 9.73 1.28
C TRP A 9 -3.03 8.96 0.58
N LEU A 10 -2.81 8.54 -0.67
CA LEU A 10 -3.80 7.79 -1.45
C LEU A 10 -3.84 6.32 -1.02
N ILE A 11 -2.69 5.74 -0.66
CA ILE A 11 -2.60 4.42 -0.03
C ILE A 11 -3.40 4.41 1.27
N ARG A 12 -3.14 5.37 2.17
CA ARG A 12 -3.87 5.52 3.44
C ARG A 12 -5.37 5.69 3.21
N LYS A 13 -5.77 6.51 2.24
CA LYS A 13 -7.17 6.71 1.87
C LYS A 13 -7.83 5.40 1.43
N TYR A 14 -7.21 4.64 0.54
CA TYR A 14 -7.79 3.39 0.05
C TYR A 14 -7.88 2.33 1.14
N LEU A 15 -6.86 2.24 2.01
CA LEU A 15 -6.89 1.36 3.17
C LEU A 15 -8.00 1.75 4.16
N SER A 16 -8.23 3.05 4.36
CA SER A 16 -9.35 3.54 5.18
C SER A 16 -10.72 3.21 4.57
N GLU A 17 -10.86 3.35 3.25
CA GLU A 17 -12.10 3.00 2.53
C GLU A 17 -12.47 1.50 2.65
N ILE A 18 -11.49 0.62 2.86
CA ILE A 18 -11.72 -0.82 3.11
C ILE A 18 -11.79 -1.18 4.61
N GLY A 19 -11.88 -0.17 5.49
CA GLY A 19 -12.13 -0.35 6.91
C GLY A 19 -10.89 -0.36 7.81
N ALA A 20 -9.71 -0.05 7.28
CA ALA A 20 -8.52 0.08 8.10
C ALA A 20 -8.45 1.44 8.82
N ILE A 21 -7.85 1.43 10.00
CA ILE A 21 -7.53 2.61 10.81
C ILE A 21 -6.03 2.69 11.01
N GLU A 22 -5.52 3.87 11.38
CA GLU A 22 -4.09 4.00 11.71
C GLU A 22 -3.71 3.07 12.87
N ALA A 23 -2.60 2.35 12.69
CA ALA A 23 -1.98 1.58 13.75
C ALA A 23 -1.07 2.49 14.58
N ASP A 24 -0.72 2.06 15.79
CA ASP A 24 0.22 2.80 16.63
C ASP A 24 1.56 2.98 15.90
N PRO A 25 2.16 4.18 15.90
CA PRO A 25 3.40 4.48 15.21
C PRO A 25 4.59 3.95 16.02
N SER A 26 4.78 2.63 16.06
CA SER A 26 5.91 2.03 16.78
C SER A 26 7.18 1.97 15.93
N GLU A 27 7.09 1.62 14.63
CA GLU A 27 8.29 1.44 13.79
C GLU A 27 8.11 1.75 12.29
N ARG A 28 6.94 1.50 11.70
CA ARG A 28 6.69 1.70 10.26
C ARG A 28 5.27 2.23 10.01
N PRO A 29 5.01 2.89 8.86
CA PRO A 29 3.66 3.21 8.45
C PRO A 29 2.82 1.94 8.37
N ALA A 30 1.75 1.90 9.16
CA ALA A 30 0.86 0.75 9.22
C ALA A 30 -0.59 1.18 9.49
N MET A 31 -1.51 0.37 8.98
CA MET A 31 -2.94 0.47 9.26
C MET A 31 -3.46 -0.92 9.62
N ARG A 32 -4.56 -0.98 10.37
CA ARG A 32 -5.15 -2.23 10.85
C ARG A 32 -6.66 -2.21 10.74
N ALA A 33 -7.26 -3.36 10.53
CA ALA A 33 -8.70 -3.56 10.61
C ALA A 33 -9.00 -4.85 11.39
N GLN A 34 -10.26 -5.26 11.41
CA GLN A 34 -10.64 -6.50 12.07
C GLN A 34 -10.09 -7.71 11.31
N GLY A 35 -9.18 -8.46 11.95
CA GLY A 35 -8.62 -9.70 11.41
C GLY A 35 -7.43 -9.53 10.45
N TRP A 36 -7.02 -8.29 10.15
CA TRP A 36 -5.85 -8.05 9.29
C TRP A 36 -5.17 -6.70 9.57
N SER A 37 -3.90 -6.61 9.19
CA SER A 37 -3.06 -5.41 9.22
C SER A 37 -2.34 -5.25 7.89
N VAL A 38 -1.87 -4.03 7.66
CA VAL A 38 -1.06 -3.68 6.51
C VAL A 38 0.05 -2.74 6.95
N SER A 39 1.25 -2.99 6.47
CA SER A 39 2.39 -2.10 6.63
C SER A 39 3.05 -1.84 5.29
N TRP A 40 3.77 -0.73 5.18
CA TRP A 40 4.51 -0.45 3.95
C TRP A 40 5.86 0.22 4.18
N THR A 41 6.76 -0.01 3.23
CA THR A 41 8.03 0.70 3.10
C THR A 41 8.06 1.49 1.81
N THR A 42 8.85 2.56 1.78
CA THR A 42 9.03 3.40 0.61
C THR A 42 10.48 3.38 0.15
N GLN A 43 10.69 3.32 -1.17
CA GLN A 43 12.01 3.38 -1.78
C GLN A 43 11.96 4.15 -3.10
N ARG A 44 13.08 4.77 -3.48
CA ARG A 44 13.20 5.47 -4.76
C ARG A 44 13.85 4.56 -5.77
N VAL A 45 13.12 4.20 -6.83
CA VAL A 45 13.59 3.33 -7.92
C VAL A 45 13.81 4.12 -9.19
N PRO A 46 14.95 3.96 -9.88
CA PRO A 46 15.23 4.65 -11.13
C PRO A 46 14.30 4.20 -12.25
N ILE A 47 13.94 5.13 -13.15
CA ILE A 47 13.22 4.80 -14.39
C ILE A 47 14.27 4.41 -15.44
N ALA A 48 14.15 3.20 -15.98
CA ALA A 48 15.04 2.70 -17.03
C ALA A 48 15.06 3.66 -18.23
N GLY A 49 16.25 4.06 -18.67
CA GLY A 49 16.43 5.02 -19.77
C GLY A 49 16.41 6.50 -19.36
N SER A 50 16.18 6.81 -18.07
CA SER A 50 16.33 8.18 -17.54
C SER A 50 17.56 8.25 -16.62
N SER A 51 18.49 9.16 -16.90
CA SER A 51 19.74 9.31 -16.15
C SER A 51 19.59 10.14 -14.85
N GLY A 52 18.37 10.27 -14.32
CA GLY A 52 18.10 11.11 -13.14
C GLY A 52 16.67 11.14 -12.62
N LEU A 53 15.68 10.55 -13.33
CA LEU A 53 14.33 10.39 -12.79
C LEU A 53 14.20 9.07 -12.01
N GLY A 54 13.51 9.15 -10.88
CA GLY A 54 13.13 8.01 -10.07
C GLY A 54 11.69 8.11 -9.62
N LEU A 55 11.01 6.97 -9.58
CA LEU A 55 9.67 6.85 -9.02
C LEU A 55 9.78 6.44 -7.56
N THR A 56 8.83 6.91 -6.76
CA THR A 56 8.62 6.34 -5.44
C THR A 56 7.88 5.01 -5.61
N GLN A 57 8.47 3.95 -5.07
CA GLN A 57 7.85 2.64 -4.94
C GLN A 57 7.47 2.40 -3.49
N PHE A 58 6.27 1.90 -3.30
CA PHE A 58 5.74 1.44 -2.02
C PHE A 58 5.66 -0.08 -2.05
N ASP A 59 6.31 -0.73 -1.10
CA ASP A 59 6.19 -2.17 -0.89
C ASP A 59 5.22 -2.39 0.26
N ILE A 60 4.08 -3.01 -0.03
CA ILE A 60 2.95 -3.16 0.87
C ILE A 60 2.85 -4.63 1.28
N VAL A 61 2.79 -4.87 2.59
CA VAL A 61 2.67 -6.19 3.19
C VAL A 61 1.35 -6.25 3.95
N PHE A 62 0.50 -7.22 3.59
CA PHE A 62 -0.72 -7.53 4.32
C PHE A 62 -0.49 -8.76 5.19
N GLU A 63 -0.94 -8.70 6.44
CA GLU A 63 -0.82 -9.79 7.41
C GLU A 63 -2.17 -9.98 8.12
N GLY A 64 -2.49 -11.21 8.52
CA GLY A 64 -3.76 -11.51 9.17
C GLY A 64 -4.37 -12.82 8.73
N ASP A 65 -5.69 -12.88 8.83
CA ASP A 65 -6.48 -14.07 8.52
C ASP A 65 -6.38 -14.45 7.04
N ALA A 66 -5.96 -15.70 6.77
CA ALA A 66 -5.74 -16.22 5.43
C ALA A 66 -7.02 -16.24 4.59
N ASP A 67 -8.19 -16.32 5.22
CA ASP A 67 -9.47 -16.31 4.52
C ASP A 67 -9.89 -14.89 4.09
N LEU A 68 -9.41 -13.85 4.79
CA LEU A 68 -9.74 -12.44 4.51
C LEU A 68 -8.74 -11.77 3.58
N LEU A 69 -7.45 -12.14 3.67
CA LEU A 69 -6.36 -11.51 2.95
C LEU A 69 -6.58 -11.44 1.42
N PRO A 70 -7.04 -12.50 0.72
CA PRO A 70 -7.25 -12.45 -0.72
C PRO A 70 -8.27 -11.39 -1.15
N GLU A 71 -9.37 -11.26 -0.40
CA GLU A 71 -10.42 -10.28 -0.69
C GLU A 71 -9.94 -8.84 -0.42
N VAL A 72 -9.21 -8.65 0.69
CA VAL A 72 -8.62 -7.35 1.04
C VAL A 72 -7.62 -6.91 -0.02
N GLU A 73 -6.74 -7.79 -0.45
CA GLU A 73 -5.75 -7.52 -1.50
C GLU A 73 -6.44 -7.17 -2.82
N GLU A 74 -7.46 -7.93 -3.23
CA GLU A 74 -8.19 -7.66 -4.47
C GLU A 74 -8.90 -6.30 -4.43
N ARG A 75 -9.58 -5.97 -3.33
CA ARG A 75 -10.28 -4.69 -3.15
C ARG A 75 -9.31 -3.52 -3.18
N PHE A 76 -8.16 -3.66 -2.53
CA PHE A 76 -7.10 -2.66 -2.55
C PHE A 76 -6.52 -2.48 -3.96
N MET A 77 -6.22 -3.58 -4.66
CA MET A 77 -5.64 -3.53 -6.01
C MET A 77 -6.58 -2.92 -7.04
N LYS A 78 -7.88 -3.20 -6.96
CA LYS A 78 -8.90 -2.54 -7.80
C LYS A 78 -8.89 -1.01 -7.65
N LYS A 79 -8.54 -0.49 -6.46
CA LYS A 79 -8.42 0.95 -6.21
C LYS A 79 -7.08 1.50 -6.70
N ALA A 80 -5.99 0.81 -6.37
CA ALA A 80 -4.63 1.21 -6.77
C ALA A 80 -4.48 1.30 -8.30
N GLN A 81 -5.02 0.33 -9.05
CA GLN A 81 -4.99 0.34 -10.52
C GLN A 81 -5.80 1.49 -11.14
N ARG A 82 -6.87 1.95 -10.48
CA ARG A 82 -7.67 3.10 -10.97
C ARG A 82 -6.96 4.44 -10.77
N GLY A 83 -6.05 4.54 -9.80
CA GLY A 83 -5.28 5.76 -9.53
C GLY A 83 -3.92 5.82 -10.24
N GLY A 84 -3.41 4.68 -10.72
CA GLY A 84 -2.09 4.55 -11.38
C GLY A 84 -2.14 4.49 -12.90
N GLY A 85 -3.17 5.09 -13.53
CA GLY A 85 -3.24 5.26 -14.98
C GLY A 85 -2.07 6.08 -15.52
#